data_AF-A0A0N4XIB9-F1
#
_entry.id   AF-A0A0N4XIB9-F1
#
_cell.length_a   1.000
_cell.length_b   1.000
_cell.length_c   1.000
_cell.angle_alpha   90.00
_cell.angle_beta   90.00
_cell.angle_gamma   90.00
#
_symmetry.space_group_name_H-M   'P 1'
#
loop_
_entity.id
_entity.type
_entity.pdbx_description
1 polymer ?
#
loop_
_entity_poly.entity_id
_entity_poly.type
_entity_poly.pdbx_seq_one_letter_code
_entity_poly.pdbx_strand_id
1 'polypeptide(L)'
;MSSMAYNMYLFTRGDGPLKTTHDLFTQAEFFAEQANKMYKTVREFSYEVPGSAEKSELSAILERIPVHCQQLQVLVKSPTYEIEFRGGSVPRTVGDGGDTRASRESTLWRRTPSIRRTAPPHALFQHQH
;
A
#
# COMPACT_ATOMS: atom_id res chain seq x y z
N MET A 1 11.55 -1.68 -14.58
CA MET A 1 10.26 -1.96 -13.91
C MET A 1 10.14 -3.40 -13.42
N SER A 2 10.64 -4.41 -14.14
CA SER A 2 10.55 -5.83 -13.72
C SER A 2 11.19 -6.13 -12.36
N SER A 3 12.35 -5.53 -12.06
CA SER A 3 12.99 -5.66 -10.74
C SER A 3 12.14 -5.08 -9.61
N MET A 4 11.45 -3.97 -9.84
CA MET A 4 10.56 -3.35 -8.86
C MET A 4 9.38 -4.27 -8.55
N ALA A 5 8.71 -4.80 -9.58
CA ALA A 5 7.61 -5.75 -9.40
C ALA A 5 8.07 -7.04 -8.72
N TYR A 6 9.26 -7.55 -9.09
CA TYR A 6 9.81 -8.76 -8.48
C TYR A 6 10.12 -8.58 -7.00
N ASN A 7 10.72 -7.45 -6.61
CA ASN A 7 10.98 -7.13 -5.20
C ASN A 7 9.68 -7.00 -4.39
N MET A 8 8.62 -6.43 -4.97
CA MET A 8 7.30 -6.38 -4.34
C MET A 8 6.70 -7.78 -4.17
N TYR A 9 6.88 -8.67 -5.16
CA TYR A 9 6.49 -10.08 -5.05
C TYR A 9 7.28 -10.80 -3.94
N LEU A 10 8.61 -10.63 -3.89
CA LEU A 10 9.44 -11.23 -2.85
C LEU A 10 9.02 -10.78 -1.45
N PHE A 11 8.64 -9.51 -1.28
CA PHE A 11 8.10 -9.01 -0.01
C PHE A 11 6.87 -9.82 0.45
N THR A 12 5.95 -10.18 -0.45
CA THR A 12 4.79 -11.03 -0.10
C THR A 12 5.17 -12.44 0.33
N ARG A 13 6.41 -12.87 0.07
CA ARG A 13 6.98 -14.15 0.51
C ARG A 13 7.84 -14.02 1.76
N GLY A 14 8.01 -12.81 2.30
CA GLY A 14 8.93 -12.56 3.41
C GLY A 14 10.41 -12.54 3.00
N ASP A 15 10.70 -12.34 1.71
CA ASP A 15 12.06 -12.32 1.16
C ASP A 15 12.34 -10.99 0.42
N GLY A 16 13.59 -10.80 0.01
CA GLY A 16 14.01 -9.70 -0.83
C GLY A 16 14.43 -8.45 -0.06
N PRO A 17 14.65 -7.35 -0.79
CA PRO A 17 15.26 -6.13 -0.24
C PRO A 17 14.29 -5.26 0.56
N LEU A 18 12.98 -5.39 0.35
CA LEU A 18 11.97 -4.62 1.08
C LEU A 18 11.74 -5.23 2.46
N LYS A 19 11.82 -4.41 3.51
CA LYS A 19 11.74 -4.89 4.90
C LYS A 19 10.49 -4.40 5.62
N THR A 20 9.94 -3.27 5.18
CA THR A 20 8.76 -2.69 5.80
C THR A 20 7.62 -2.54 4.80
N THR A 21 6.38 -2.55 5.31
CA THR A 21 5.19 -2.23 4.50
C THR A 21 5.28 -0.82 3.90
N HIS A 22 5.96 0.09 4.59
CA HIS A 22 6.25 1.43 4.05
C HIS A 22 7.10 1.34 2.78
N ASP A 23 8.19 0.56 2.79
CA ASP A 23 9.04 0.37 1.60
C ASP A 23 8.25 -0.22 0.42
N LEU A 24 7.34 -1.16 0.71
CA LEU A 24 6.43 -1.73 -0.30
C LEU A 24 5.55 -0.64 -0.93
N PHE A 25 4.94 0.23 -0.12
CA PHE A 25 4.07 1.28 -0.61
C PHE A 25 4.83 2.34 -1.40
N THR A 26 5.98 2.78 -0.90
CA THR A 26 6.88 3.69 -1.63
C THR A 26 7.27 3.08 -2.99
N GLN A 27 7.62 1.79 -3.01
CA GLN A 27 8.00 1.13 -4.26
C GLN A 27 6.84 0.98 -5.25
N ALA A 28 5.63 0.74 -4.75
CA ALA A 28 4.42 0.70 -5.57
C ALA A 28 4.06 2.08 -6.15
N GLU A 29 4.28 3.16 -5.41
CA GLU A 29 4.14 4.53 -5.91
C GLU A 29 5.13 4.81 -7.06
N PHE A 30 6.42 4.50 -6.85
CA PHE A 30 7.41 4.62 -7.91
C PHE A 30 7.09 3.74 -9.12
N PHE A 31 6.60 2.52 -8.92
CA PHE A 31 6.20 1.64 -10.01
C PHE A 31 5.09 2.27 -10.86
N ALA A 32 4.04 2.82 -10.23
CA ALA A 32 2.95 3.50 -10.92
C ALA A 32 3.44 4.73 -11.70
N GLU A 33 4.36 5.51 -11.13
CA GLU A 33 4.96 6.66 -11.81
C GLU A 33 5.75 6.25 -13.06
N GLN A 34 6.57 5.21 -12.97
CA GLN A 34 7.37 4.73 -14.10
C GLN A 34 6.48 4.14 -15.20
N ALA A 35 5.42 3.41 -14.83
CA ALA A 35 4.45 2.90 -15.78
C ALA A 35 3.69 4.02 -16.51
N ASN A 36 3.33 5.10 -15.80
CA ASN A 36 2.72 6.28 -16.42
C ASN A 36 3.69 7.02 -17.36
N LYS A 37 4.98 7.11 -17.03
CA LYS A 37 6.00 7.67 -17.92
C LYS A 37 6.10 6.84 -19.21
N MET A 38 6.17 5.52 -19.08
CA MET A 38 6.17 4.60 -20.23
C MET A 38 4.92 4.80 -21.10
N TYR A 39 3.74 4.88 -20.50
CA TYR A 39 2.50 5.17 -21.24
C TYR A 39 2.62 6.44 -22.07
N LYS A 40 3.10 7.55 -21.49
CA LYS A 40 3.27 8.83 -22.21
C LYS A 40 4.24 8.69 -23.38
N THR A 41 5.41 8.11 -23.15
CA THR A 41 6.43 7.93 -24.20
C THR A 41 5.93 7.07 -25.35
N VAL A 42 5.27 5.95 -25.07
CA VAL A 42 4.76 5.07 -26.14
C VAL A 42 3.56 5.72 -26.84
N ARG A 43 2.73 6.49 -26.12
CA ARG A 43 1.63 7.25 -26.71
C ARG A 43 2.14 8.35 -27.66
N GLU A 44 3.16 9.09 -27.27
CA GLU A 44 3.83 10.07 -28.13
C GLU A 44 4.38 9.41 -29.39
N PHE A 45 5.12 8.31 -29.24
CA PHE A 45 5.60 7.51 -30.37
C PHE A 45 4.45 7.05 -31.29
N SER A 46 3.31 6.65 -30.75
CA SER A 46 2.16 6.21 -31.55
C SER A 46 1.61 7.30 -32.47
N TYR A 47 1.79 8.58 -32.15
CA TYR A 47 1.34 9.69 -33.01
C TYR A 47 2.21 9.86 -34.25
N GLU A 48 3.47 9.46 -34.19
CA GLU A 48 4.40 9.49 -35.32
C GLU A 48 4.17 8.31 -36.29
N VAL A 49 3.53 7.24 -35.82
CA VAL A 49 3.24 6.05 -36.64
C VAL A 49 1.94 6.27 -37.44
N PRO A 50 1.95 6.03 -38.76
CA PRO A 50 0.74 6.04 -39.60
C PRO A 50 -0.35 5.11 -39.07
N GLY A 51 -1.62 5.38 -39.40
CA GLY A 51 -2.73 4.53 -39.00
C GLY A 51 -2.55 3.09 -39.49
N SER A 52 -2.40 2.16 -38.56
CA SER A 52 -2.27 0.72 -38.83
C SER A 52 -3.07 -0.08 -37.80
N ALA A 53 -3.35 -1.36 -38.09
CA ALA A 53 -4.06 -2.24 -37.17
C ALA A 53 -3.26 -2.45 -35.86
N GLU A 54 -1.94 -2.59 -35.98
CA GLU A 54 -1.01 -2.75 -34.87
C GLU A 54 -1.00 -1.50 -33.97
N LYS A 55 -1.06 -0.30 -34.56
CA LYS A 55 -1.19 0.95 -33.79
C LYS A 55 -2.48 0.96 -32.99
N SER A 56 -3.61 0.60 -33.60
CA SER A 56 -4.90 0.56 -32.92
C SER A 56 -4.90 -0.44 -31.75
N GLU A 57 -4.31 -1.62 -31.95
CA GLU A 57 -4.16 -2.62 -30.89
C GLU A 57 -3.24 -2.12 -29.77
N LEU A 58 -2.10 -1.53 -30.12
CA LEU A 58 -1.17 -0.93 -29.16
C LEU A 58 -1.87 0.15 -28.33
N SER A 59 -2.60 1.06 -28.96
CA SER A 59 -3.37 2.10 -28.25
C SER A 59 -4.40 1.48 -27.29
N ALA A 60 -5.13 0.44 -27.71
CA ALA A 60 -6.12 -0.22 -26.86
C ALA A 60 -5.50 -0.86 -25.61
N ILE A 61 -4.28 -1.39 -25.72
CA ILE A 61 -3.53 -1.93 -24.58
C ILE A 61 -3.00 -0.80 -23.68
N LEU A 62 -2.41 0.24 -24.27
CA LEU A 62 -1.82 1.38 -23.55
C LEU A 62 -2.84 2.10 -22.67
N GLU A 63 -4.08 2.29 -23.15
CA GLU A 63 -5.14 2.98 -22.41
C GLU A 63 -5.53 2.27 -21.09
N ARG A 64 -5.13 1.01 -20.89
CA ARG A 64 -5.34 0.29 -19.61
C ARG A 64 -4.32 0.69 -18.54
N ILE A 65 -3.13 1.15 -18.93
CA ILE A 65 -2.03 1.43 -18.00
C ILE A 65 -2.41 2.51 -16.98
N PRO A 66 -2.96 3.69 -17.38
CA PRO A 66 -3.33 4.72 -16.42
C PRO A 66 -4.34 4.24 -15.37
N VAL A 67 -5.30 3.40 -15.80
CA VAL A 67 -6.32 2.82 -14.91
C VAL A 67 -5.67 1.95 -13.84
N HIS A 68 -4.75 1.06 -14.22
CA HIS A 68 -4.04 0.20 -13.27
C HIS A 68 -3.12 1.01 -12.34
N CYS A 69 -2.43 2.02 -12.85
CA CYS A 69 -1.63 2.93 -12.03
C CYS A 69 -2.48 3.68 -11.00
N GLN A 70 -3.68 4.12 -11.39
CA GLN A 70 -4.61 4.79 -10.47
C GLN A 70 -5.13 3.84 -9.40
N GLN A 71 -5.54 2.62 -9.77
CA GLN A 71 -5.96 1.58 -8.83
C GLN A 71 -4.87 1.29 -7.81
N LEU A 72 -3.63 1.08 -8.27
CA LEU A 72 -2.49 0.85 -7.40
C LEU A 72 -2.26 2.01 -6.42
N GLN A 73 -2.29 3.25 -6.93
CA GLN A 73 -2.11 4.44 -6.09
C GLN A 73 -3.22 4.64 -5.04
N VAL A 74 -4.47 4.32 -5.37
CA VAL A 74 -5.56 4.36 -4.41
C VAL A 74 -5.34 3.32 -3.32
N LEU A 75 -4.98 2.09 -3.70
CA LEU A 75 -4.76 0.98 -2.76
C LEU A 75 -3.64 1.27 -1.76
N VAL A 76 -2.54 1.87 -2.20
CA VAL A 76 -1.39 2.17 -1.31
C VAL A 76 -1.61 3.40 -0.43
N LYS A 77 -2.51 4.32 -0.83
CA LYS A 77 -2.82 5.55 -0.08
C LYS A 77 -3.99 5.40 0.88
N SER A 78 -4.89 4.44 0.67
CA SER A 78 -5.96 4.17 1.62
C SER A 78 -5.41 3.40 2.84
N PRO A 79 -5.38 4.00 4.04
CA PRO A 79 -4.85 3.37 5.25
C PRO A 79 -5.74 2.24 5.81
N THR A 80 -6.72 1.77 5.03
CA THR A 80 -7.84 0.95 5.54
C THR A 80 -7.65 -0.55 5.37
N TYR A 81 -6.59 -1.02 4.71
CA TYR A 81 -6.30 -2.45 4.68
C TYR A 81 -5.25 -2.76 5.74
N GLU A 82 -5.73 -2.84 6.98
CA GLU A 82 -5.41 -4.04 7.75
C GLU A 82 -5.78 -5.22 6.85
N ILE A 83 -4.82 -5.69 6.04
CA ILE A 83 -4.87 -7.03 5.51
C ILE A 83 -4.80 -7.87 6.78
N GLU A 84 -5.94 -8.28 7.31
CA GLU A 84 -6.06 -9.42 8.19
C GLU A 84 -5.46 -10.60 7.42
N PHE A 85 -4.13 -10.72 7.48
CA PHE A 85 -3.47 -12.00 7.34
C PHE A 85 -3.98 -12.83 8.50
N ARG A 86 -5.14 -13.49 8.29
CA ARG A 86 -5.53 -14.71 8.98
C ARG A 86 -4.59 -15.83 8.53
N GLY A 87 -3.28 -15.59 8.63
CA GLY A 87 -2.26 -16.61 8.67
C GLY A 87 -2.42 -17.29 10.00
N GLY A 88 -3.22 -18.36 10.02
CA GLY A 88 -3.30 -19.27 11.15
C GLY A 88 -1.88 -19.75 11.46
N SER A 89 -1.32 -19.24 12.54
CA SER A 89 -0.15 -19.82 13.18
C SER A 89 -0.57 -21.20 13.69
N VAL A 90 -0.19 -22.25 12.96
CA VAL A 90 -0.19 -23.60 13.49
C VAL A 90 0.92 -23.66 14.53
N PRO A 91 0.64 -23.90 15.82
CA PRO A 91 1.71 -24.04 16.80
C PRO A 91 2.35 -25.41 16.62
N ARG A 92 3.61 -25.43 16.18
CA ARG A 92 4.48 -26.61 16.27
C ARG A 92 5.03 -26.65 17.70
N THR A 93 4.46 -27.50 18.54
CA THR A 93 5.05 -27.85 19.84
C THR A 93 6.28 -28.71 19.61
N VAL A 94 7.46 -28.15 19.85
CA VAL A 94 8.68 -28.92 20.13
C VAL A 94 9.21 -28.38 21.44
N GLY A 95 9.30 -29.26 22.43
CA GLY A 95 9.72 -28.93 23.78
C GLY A 95 11.22 -28.75 23.92
N ASP A 96 11.55 -28.33 25.14
CA ASP A 96 12.81 -28.44 25.86
C ASP A 96 13.69 -27.17 25.98
N GLY A 97 13.92 -26.80 27.25
CA GLY A 97 15.18 -26.25 27.76
C GLY A 97 15.52 -24.77 27.55
N GLY A 98 15.36 -23.97 28.62
CA GLY A 98 16.45 -23.11 29.09
C GLY A 98 16.48 -21.62 28.69
N ASP A 99 16.41 -20.77 29.72
CA ASP A 99 16.91 -19.40 29.85
C ASP A 99 16.09 -18.18 29.34
N THR A 100 15.54 -17.52 30.36
CA THR A 100 15.04 -16.15 30.46
C THR A 100 15.95 -15.09 29.83
N ARG A 101 15.43 -14.39 28.81
CA ARG A 101 15.63 -12.94 28.68
C ARG A 101 14.38 -12.29 28.12
N ALA A 102 13.58 -11.72 29.03
CA ALA A 102 12.45 -10.89 28.69
C ALA A 102 12.92 -9.60 28.00
N SER A 103 12.46 -9.40 26.77
CA SER A 103 12.09 -8.07 26.25
C SER A 103 11.00 -8.28 25.20
N ARG A 104 9.82 -8.65 25.71
CA ARG A 104 8.57 -8.73 24.95
C ARG A 104 7.97 -7.32 24.91
N GLU A 105 8.54 -6.47 24.08
CA GLU A 105 7.87 -5.25 23.61
C GLU A 105 7.93 -5.24 22.09
N SER A 106 7.21 -6.20 21.52
CA SER A 106 6.63 -6.03 20.19
C SER A 106 5.80 -4.77 20.27
N THR A 107 6.21 -3.73 19.54
CA THR A 107 5.49 -2.47 19.41
C THR A 107 4.17 -2.72 18.69
N LEU A 108 3.24 -3.33 19.41
CA LEU A 108 1.82 -3.33 19.15
C LEU A 108 1.38 -1.88 19.21
N TRP A 109 1.37 -1.22 18.05
CA TRP A 109 0.40 -0.22 17.64
C TRP A 109 -0.36 0.50 18.77
N ARG A 110 0.35 1.24 19.62
CA ARG A 110 -0.29 2.29 20.39
C ARG A 110 -0.46 3.50 19.48
N ARG A 111 -1.48 3.45 18.64
CA ARG A 111 -2.11 4.68 18.15
C ARG A 111 -3.32 4.95 19.04
N THR A 112 -3.10 5.70 20.10
CA THR A 112 -4.18 6.37 20.82
C THR A 112 -5.01 7.17 19.80
N PRO A 113 -6.34 7.00 19.74
CA PRO A 113 -7.16 7.88 18.94
C PRO A 113 -7.06 9.29 19.53
N SER A 114 -6.75 10.27 18.68
CA SER A 114 -6.82 11.69 19.00
C SER A 114 -8.21 12.02 19.56
N ILE A 115 -8.25 12.42 20.83
CA ILE A 115 -9.47 12.84 21.52
C ILE A 115 -10.08 14.00 20.71
N ARG A 116 -11.31 13.80 20.21
CA ARG A 116 -12.11 14.90 19.68
C ARG A 116 -12.26 15.93 20.79
N ARG A 117 -11.95 17.20 20.46
CA ARG A 117 -12.31 18.37 21.26
C ARG A 117 -13.81 18.30 21.61
N THR A 118 -14.14 18.03 22.87
CA THR A 118 -15.44 18.38 23.43
C THR A 118 -15.49 19.90 23.62
N ALA A 119 -16.40 20.56 22.90
CA ALA A 119 -16.74 21.96 23.13
C ALA A 119 -17.25 22.17 24.58
N PRO A 120 -17.05 23.35 25.18
CA PRO A 120 -17.59 23.65 26.51
C PRO A 120 -19.12 23.75 26.45
N PRO A 121 -19.86 23.26 27.46
CA PRO A 121 -21.30 23.47 27.52
C PRO A 121 -21.62 24.94 27.86
N HIS A 122 -22.52 25.52 27.09
CA HIS A 122 -23.20 26.77 27.43
C HIS A 122 -24.00 26.56 28.72
N ALA A 123 -23.63 27.26 29.79
CA ALA A 123 -24.48 27.40 30.97
C ALA A 123 -25.44 28.59 30.77
N LEU A 124 -26.59 28.31 30.18
CA LEU A 124 -27.81 29.11 30.37
C LEU A 124 -28.82 28.16 31.03
N PHE A 125 -29.18 28.42 32.29
CA PHE A 125 -30.56 28.71 32.67
C PHE A 125 -30.67 29.02 34.18
N GLN A 126 -31.38 30.10 34.42
CA GLN A 126 -31.86 30.75 35.62
C GLN A 126 -33.07 30.02 36.21
N HIS A 127 -33.14 29.79 37.54
CA HIS A 127 -34.31 30.07 38.40
C HIS A 127 -34.12 29.68 39.90
N GLN A 128 -34.23 30.72 40.74
CA GLN A 128 -35.06 30.86 41.96
C GLN A 128 -34.96 29.86 43.13
N HIS A 129 -34.48 30.36 44.28
CA HIS A 129 -35.25 30.48 45.53
C HIS A 129 -34.64 31.56 46.43
#